data_AF-A0A1C7NVV8-F1
#
_entry.id   AF-A0A1C7NVV8-F1
#
_cell.length_a   1.000
_cell.length_b   1.000
_cell.length_c   1.000
_cell.angle_alpha   90.00
_cell.angle_beta   90.00
_cell.angle_gamma   90.00
#
_symmetry.space_group_name_H-M   'P 1'
#
loop_
_entity.id
_entity.type
_entity.pdbx_description
1 polymer ?
#
loop_
_entity_poly.entity_id
_entity_poly.type
_entity_poly.pdbx_seq_one_letter_code
_entity_poly.pdbx_strand_id
1 'polypeptide(L)'
;MAAPPAFAEEEAASSNGKTAYILAVSWQPGFCEMRPDRKECAGQTADRYDATHFSLHGLWPVKKSYCGVAADIRARDKTGDWLGLPQLALAEETAARLQVAMPGAQSGLDRHQWLRSGTCHGGTAQDYFSLQLRLLDELNGSAVQALFAGRLGRDVTESEVKRAFDASFGAGAGNRVRMRCQTAGARSIVTGLTIGLSGDISEDAGLAPLILAAGNTDFKCAKGIVDAAGIP
;
A
#
# COMPACT_ATOMS: atom_id res chain seq x y z
N MET A 1 -48.54 -6.50 37.96
CA MET A 1 -47.08 -6.34 38.08
C MET A 1 -46.48 -6.75 36.75
N ALA A 2 -46.02 -5.79 35.95
CA ALA A 2 -45.44 -6.02 34.63
C ALA A 2 -43.93 -5.75 34.69
N ALA A 3 -43.14 -6.72 34.24
CA ALA A 3 -41.70 -6.61 34.04
C ALA A 3 -41.41 -6.31 32.55
N PRO A 4 -40.31 -5.60 32.23
CA PRO A 4 -40.08 -4.97 30.91
C PRO A 4 -39.47 -5.94 29.87
N PRO A 5 -39.40 -5.54 28.57
CA PRO A 5 -39.04 -6.43 27.48
C PRO A 5 -37.51 -6.65 27.41
N ALA A 6 -37.13 -7.82 26.91
CA ALA A 6 -35.74 -8.22 26.74
C ALA A 6 -35.34 -8.17 25.26
N PHE A 7 -34.22 -7.50 25.02
CA PHE A 7 -33.37 -7.51 23.81
C PHE A 7 -33.95 -6.88 22.55
N ALA A 8 -33.72 -5.56 22.43
CA ALA A 8 -33.46 -4.96 21.14
C ALA A 8 -32.19 -5.60 20.57
N GLU A 9 -32.30 -6.27 19.42
CA GLU A 9 -31.15 -6.60 18.59
C GLU A 9 -30.45 -5.29 18.24
N GLU A 10 -29.20 -5.22 18.67
CA GLU A 10 -28.23 -4.21 18.29
C GLU A 10 -28.14 -4.23 16.76
N GLU A 11 -28.79 -3.26 16.10
CA GLU A 11 -28.42 -2.89 14.74
C GLU A 11 -26.93 -2.59 14.80
N ALA A 12 -26.12 -3.53 14.32
CA ALA A 12 -24.73 -3.29 14.00
C ALA A 12 -24.73 -2.18 12.95
N ALA A 13 -24.65 -0.95 13.44
CA ALA A 13 -24.59 0.24 12.62
C ALA A 13 -23.41 0.04 11.67
N SER A 14 -23.73 -0.21 10.41
CA SER A 14 -22.82 -0.09 9.29
C SER A 14 -22.38 1.36 9.22
N SER A 15 -21.48 1.78 10.11
CA SER A 15 -20.71 2.99 9.91
C SER A 15 -19.73 2.68 8.79
N ASN A 16 -20.16 2.94 7.55
CA ASN A 16 -19.24 3.06 6.43
C ASN A 16 -18.39 4.30 6.74
N GLY A 17 -17.32 4.11 7.53
CA GLY A 17 -16.32 5.14 7.79
C GLY A 17 -15.89 5.79 6.48
N LYS A 18 -15.47 7.06 6.51
CA LYS A 18 -14.95 7.70 5.28
C LYS A 18 -13.45 7.47 5.22
N THR A 19 -12.97 6.81 4.17
CA THR A 19 -11.53 6.62 3.92
C THR A 19 -10.85 7.96 3.65
N ALA A 20 -9.85 8.30 4.46
CA ALA A 20 -9.11 9.55 4.36
C ALA A 20 -7.82 9.40 3.56
N TYR A 21 -7.17 8.24 3.69
CA TYR A 21 -5.91 7.91 3.02
C TYR A 21 -5.94 6.52 2.41
N ILE A 22 -5.08 6.29 1.42
CA ILE A 22 -4.82 4.98 0.83
C ILE A 22 -3.34 4.66 1.00
N LEU A 23 -3.02 3.60 1.71
CA LEU A 23 -1.69 2.98 1.63
C LEU A 23 -1.67 2.06 0.40
N ALA A 24 -0.80 2.38 -0.55
CA ALA A 24 -0.55 1.58 -1.73
C ALA A 24 0.76 0.82 -1.56
N VAL A 25 0.69 -0.49 -1.76
CA VAL A 25 1.86 -1.38 -1.75
C VAL A 25 1.88 -2.20 -3.04
N SER A 26 3.08 -2.54 -3.48
CA SER A 26 3.31 -3.30 -4.69
C SER A 26 3.74 -4.71 -4.36
N TRP A 27 3.28 -5.67 -5.17
CA TRP A 27 3.92 -6.97 -5.27
C TRP A 27 4.93 -6.86 -6.40
N GLN A 28 6.20 -6.69 -6.07
CA GLN A 28 7.18 -6.21 -7.04
C GLN A 28 7.38 -7.17 -8.23
N PRO A 29 7.43 -8.51 -8.08
CA PRO A 29 7.55 -9.42 -9.21
C PRO A 29 6.46 -9.19 -10.26
N GLY A 30 5.20 -9.18 -9.82
CA GLY A 30 4.08 -8.93 -10.72
C GLY A 30 4.09 -7.52 -11.32
N PHE A 31 4.56 -6.50 -10.59
CA PHE A 31 4.79 -5.18 -11.20
C PHE A 31 5.86 -5.23 -12.30
N CYS A 32 6.96 -5.95 -12.06
CA CYS A 32 8.07 -6.06 -13.00
C CYS A 32 7.76 -6.92 -14.22
N GLU A 33 6.94 -7.96 -14.10
CA GLU A 33 6.37 -8.67 -15.25
C GLU A 33 5.63 -7.70 -16.18
N MET A 34 4.84 -6.79 -15.60
CA MET A 34 4.05 -5.83 -16.37
C MET A 34 4.86 -4.63 -16.87
N ARG A 35 5.99 -4.30 -16.22
CA ARG A 35 6.81 -3.12 -16.49
C ARG A 35 8.31 -3.46 -16.47
N PRO A 36 8.78 -4.38 -17.35
CA PRO A 36 10.14 -4.91 -17.29
C PRO A 36 11.22 -3.85 -17.53
N ASP A 37 10.90 -2.81 -18.32
CA ASP A 37 11.85 -1.75 -18.69
C ASP A 37 12.15 -0.74 -17.56
N ARG A 38 11.52 -0.89 -16.39
CA ARG A 38 11.76 0.00 -15.25
C ARG A 38 13.10 -0.33 -14.59
N LYS A 39 13.82 0.70 -14.13
CA LYS A 39 15.15 0.54 -13.51
C LYS A 39 15.14 -0.46 -12.36
N GLU A 40 14.12 -0.37 -11.52
CA GLU A 40 13.92 -1.24 -10.36
C GLU A 40 13.69 -2.72 -10.72
N CYS A 41 13.32 -3.01 -11.96
CA CYS A 41 13.02 -4.36 -12.48
C CYS A 41 14.19 -5.00 -13.21
N ALA A 42 15.06 -4.21 -13.84
CA ALA A 42 16.22 -4.72 -14.60
C ALA A 42 17.18 -5.59 -13.75
N GLY A 43 17.23 -5.36 -12.43
CA GLY A 43 18.02 -6.15 -11.49
C GLY A 43 17.19 -6.96 -10.51
N GLN A 44 15.96 -7.34 -10.84
CA GLN A 44 15.12 -8.13 -9.93
C GLN A 44 15.57 -9.59 -9.92
N THR A 45 15.78 -10.12 -8.71
CA THR A 45 16.27 -11.46 -8.44
C THR A 45 15.51 -12.04 -7.25
N ALA A 46 15.52 -13.37 -7.09
CA ALA A 46 14.76 -14.05 -6.05
C ALA A 46 15.30 -13.80 -4.62
N ASP A 47 16.54 -13.35 -4.48
CA ASP A 47 17.19 -13.02 -3.20
C ASP A 47 16.92 -11.59 -2.71
N ARG A 48 16.36 -10.72 -3.56
CA ARG A 48 15.97 -9.37 -3.13
C ARG A 48 14.79 -9.42 -2.17
N TYR A 49 14.77 -8.47 -1.23
CA TYR A 49 13.71 -8.36 -0.23
C TYR A 49 12.30 -8.28 -0.85
N ASP A 50 12.16 -7.49 -1.90
CA ASP A 50 10.93 -7.27 -2.65
C ASP A 50 10.49 -8.44 -3.54
N ALA A 51 11.25 -9.54 -3.60
CA ALA A 51 10.83 -10.77 -4.27
C ALA A 51 9.81 -11.56 -3.46
N THR A 52 9.79 -11.38 -2.14
CA THR A 52 8.93 -12.13 -1.21
C THR A 52 8.15 -11.25 -0.24
N HIS A 53 8.40 -9.94 -0.23
CA HIS A 53 7.71 -8.96 0.61
C HIS A 53 7.02 -7.90 -0.24
N PHE A 54 6.00 -7.25 0.33
CA PHE A 54 5.41 -6.09 -0.31
C PHE A 54 6.39 -4.92 -0.30
N SER A 55 6.44 -4.17 -1.40
CA SER A 55 7.17 -2.92 -1.51
C SER A 55 6.24 -1.72 -1.32
N LEU A 56 6.76 -0.64 -0.75
CA LEU A 56 6.05 0.62 -0.60
C LEU A 56 5.85 1.25 -1.99
N HIS A 57 4.60 1.57 -2.32
CA HIS A 57 4.31 2.44 -3.46
C HIS A 57 4.05 3.87 -3.00
N GLY A 58 3.25 4.08 -1.94
CA GLY A 58 3.03 5.40 -1.34
C GLY A 58 1.78 5.48 -0.46
N LEU A 59 1.63 6.60 0.25
CA LEU A 59 0.49 6.91 1.11
C LEU A 59 -0.23 8.16 0.60
N TRP A 60 -1.48 8.01 0.17
CA TRP A 60 -2.19 9.04 -0.59
C TRP A 60 -3.40 9.60 0.14
N PRO A 61 -3.47 10.91 0.42
CA PRO A 61 -4.72 11.52 0.84
C PRO A 61 -5.75 11.45 -0.29
N VAL A 62 -6.97 11.00 0.00
CA VAL A 62 -8.00 10.72 -1.02
C VAL A 62 -8.46 11.98 -1.76
N LYS A 63 -8.41 13.16 -1.12
CA LYS A 63 -8.98 14.41 -1.66
C LYS A 63 -7.97 15.52 -1.95
N LYS A 64 -6.68 15.28 -1.70
CA LYS A 64 -5.64 16.31 -1.81
C LYS A 64 -4.49 15.80 -2.66
N SER A 65 -3.86 16.70 -3.41
CA SER A 65 -2.59 16.42 -4.08
C SER A 65 -1.83 17.72 -4.34
N TYR A 66 -0.49 17.65 -4.36
CA TYR A 66 0.39 18.79 -4.63
C TYR A 66 0.14 20.00 -3.72
N CYS A 67 0.06 19.80 -2.40
CA CYS A 67 -0.21 20.87 -1.46
C CYS A 67 1.01 21.79 -1.30
N GLY A 68 0.87 23.07 -1.65
CA GLY A 68 1.98 24.03 -1.55
C GLY A 68 3.14 23.78 -2.54
N VAL A 69 2.94 22.96 -3.57
CA VAL A 69 3.97 22.67 -4.59
C VAL A 69 3.92 23.71 -5.71
N ALA A 70 5.06 24.30 -6.04
CA ALA A 70 5.19 25.27 -7.12
C ALA A 70 4.77 24.69 -8.49
N ALA A 71 4.19 25.52 -9.35
CA ALA A 71 3.58 25.07 -10.60
C ALA A 71 4.60 24.45 -11.58
N ASP A 72 5.81 24.99 -11.64
CA ASP A 72 6.92 24.49 -12.46
C ASP A 72 7.41 23.12 -11.97
N ILE A 73 7.54 22.93 -10.65
CA ILE A 73 7.90 21.65 -10.03
C ILE A 73 6.81 20.60 -10.30
N ARG A 74 5.53 20.98 -10.16
CA ARG A 74 4.40 20.11 -10.49
C ARG A 74 4.36 19.76 -11.99
N ALA A 75 4.75 20.68 -12.88
CA ALA A 75 4.84 20.40 -14.29
C ALA A 75 5.96 19.39 -14.59
N ARG A 76 7.14 19.56 -13.97
CA ARG A 76 8.26 18.61 -14.06
C ARG A 76 7.89 17.23 -13.54
N ASP A 77 7.21 17.14 -12.40
CA ASP A 77 6.76 15.86 -11.83
C ASP A 77 5.87 15.06 -12.80
N LYS A 78 4.99 15.75 -13.53
CA LYS A 78 4.10 15.13 -14.52
C LYS A 78 4.81 14.62 -15.78
N THR A 79 6.06 14.99 -16.02
CA THR A 79 6.83 14.48 -17.18
C THR A 79 7.25 13.03 -17.00
N GLY A 80 7.30 12.54 -15.75
CA GLY A 80 7.72 11.18 -15.42
C GLY A 80 9.24 11.00 -15.24
N ASP A 81 10.06 12.03 -15.51
CA ASP A 81 11.49 12.03 -15.12
C ASP A 81 11.65 12.50 -13.68
N TRP A 82 11.36 11.59 -12.74
CA TRP A 82 11.35 11.94 -11.33
C TRP A 82 12.73 12.05 -10.71
N LEU A 83 13.77 11.49 -11.33
CA LEU A 83 15.16 11.69 -10.89
C LEU A 83 15.63 13.13 -11.12
N GLY A 84 14.98 13.87 -12.01
CA GLY A 84 15.17 15.30 -12.17
C GLY A 84 14.49 16.15 -11.09
N LEU A 85 13.67 15.59 -10.19
CA LEU A 85 12.98 16.35 -9.13
C LEU A 85 13.91 16.65 -7.94
N PRO A 86 13.60 17.65 -7.09
CA PRO A 86 14.37 17.94 -5.89
C PRO A 86 14.58 16.69 -5.02
N GLN A 87 15.79 16.52 -4.52
CA GLN A 87 16.11 15.44 -3.59
C GLN A 87 15.43 15.68 -2.24
N LEU A 88 15.01 14.60 -1.60
CA LEU A 88 14.38 14.65 -0.28
C LEU A 88 15.43 14.81 0.81
N ALA A 89 15.14 15.66 1.80
CA ALA A 89 15.89 15.73 3.04
C ALA A 89 15.42 14.59 3.96
N LEU A 90 16.14 13.48 3.94
CA LEU A 90 15.91 12.30 4.79
C LEU A 90 17.16 12.03 5.63
N ALA A 91 16.96 11.51 6.85
CA ALA A 91 18.06 10.93 7.61
C ALA A 91 18.64 9.74 6.83
N GLU A 92 19.95 9.51 6.97
CA GLU A 92 20.67 8.46 6.22
C GLU A 92 20.04 7.07 6.41
N GLU A 93 19.68 6.74 7.65
CA GLU A 93 19.02 5.47 7.98
C GLU A 93 17.67 5.33 7.27
N THR A 94 16.82 6.36 7.30
CA THR A 94 15.52 6.35 6.63
C THR A 94 15.68 6.27 5.13
N ALA A 95 16.65 6.98 4.54
CA ALA A 95 16.95 6.90 3.13
C ALA A 95 17.38 5.48 2.74
N ALA A 96 18.28 4.85 3.50
CA ALA A 96 18.75 3.49 3.25
C ALA A 96 17.61 2.47 3.34
N ARG A 97 16.78 2.54 4.38
CA ARG A 97 15.59 1.69 4.52
C ARG A 97 14.60 1.89 3.39
N LEU A 98 14.36 3.14 2.98
CA LEU A 98 13.45 3.47 1.89
C LEU A 98 13.92 2.90 0.55
N GLN A 99 15.23 2.88 0.26
CA GLN A 99 15.76 2.27 -0.97
C GLN A 99 15.46 0.76 -1.06
N VAL A 100 15.46 0.06 0.07
CA VAL A 100 15.09 -1.37 0.12
C VAL A 100 13.57 -1.55 0.03
N ALA A 101 12.82 -0.75 0.79
CA ALA A 101 11.37 -0.88 0.90
C ALA A 101 10.60 -0.35 -0.33
N MET A 102 11.15 0.62 -1.06
CA MET A 102 10.56 1.24 -2.25
C MET A 102 11.54 1.09 -3.44
N PRO A 103 11.54 -0.05 -4.15
CA PRO A 103 12.41 -0.27 -5.30
C PRO A 103 12.29 0.83 -6.35
N GLY A 104 11.08 1.37 -6.54
CA GLY A 104 10.81 2.49 -7.45
C GLY A 104 11.57 3.78 -7.15
N ALA A 105 12.20 3.94 -5.98
CA ALA A 105 13.09 5.05 -5.67
C ALA A 105 14.31 5.11 -6.62
N GLN A 106 14.71 3.98 -7.20
CA GLN A 106 15.71 3.94 -8.29
C GLN A 106 15.27 4.73 -9.54
N SER A 107 13.95 4.89 -9.71
CA SER A 107 13.32 5.70 -10.75
C SER A 107 12.76 7.03 -10.20
N GLY A 108 13.09 7.42 -8.98
CA GLY A 108 12.63 8.66 -8.33
C GLY A 108 11.19 8.64 -7.81
N LEU A 109 10.60 7.44 -7.60
CA LEU A 109 9.23 7.31 -7.10
C LEU A 109 9.03 8.03 -5.75
N ASP A 110 9.99 7.96 -4.85
CA ASP A 110 9.99 8.65 -3.56
C ASP A 110 9.75 10.16 -3.71
N ARG A 111 10.43 10.81 -4.66
CA ARG A 111 10.26 12.24 -4.94
C ARG A 111 8.87 12.55 -5.46
N HIS A 112 8.36 11.72 -6.37
CA HIS A 112 6.99 11.83 -6.87
C HIS A 112 5.95 11.69 -5.76
N GLN A 113 6.07 10.66 -4.92
CA GLN A 113 5.12 10.41 -3.83
C GLN A 113 5.13 11.55 -2.82
N TRP A 114 6.31 12.08 -2.49
CA TRP A 114 6.41 13.26 -1.63
C TRP A 114 5.69 14.47 -2.24
N LEU A 115 6.03 14.86 -3.47
CA LEU A 115 5.45 16.05 -4.08
C LEU A 115 3.94 15.92 -4.30
N ARG A 116 3.48 14.79 -4.82
CA ARG A 116 2.08 14.56 -5.13
C ARG A 116 1.23 14.37 -3.89
N SER A 117 1.74 13.69 -2.86
CA SER A 117 0.93 13.25 -1.72
C SER A 117 1.50 13.63 -0.36
N GLY A 118 2.81 13.44 -0.14
CA GLY A 118 3.46 13.74 1.14
C GLY A 118 3.35 15.20 1.57
N THR A 119 3.45 16.15 0.64
CA THR A 119 3.26 17.59 0.94
C THR A 119 1.88 17.93 1.49
N CYS A 120 0.88 17.07 1.29
CA CYS A 120 -0.46 17.22 1.83
C CYS A 120 -0.68 16.58 3.21
N HIS A 121 0.29 15.80 3.69
CA HIS A 121 0.25 15.12 4.99
C HIS A 121 0.51 16.10 6.16
N GLY A 122 1.29 17.15 5.90
CA GLY A 122 1.92 17.94 6.96
C GLY A 122 3.26 17.30 7.39
N GLY A 123 4.04 18.04 8.17
CA GLY A 123 5.37 17.59 8.60
C GLY A 123 6.41 17.59 7.48
N THR A 124 7.45 16.79 7.66
CA THR A 124 8.60 16.69 6.75
C THR A 124 8.55 15.40 5.91
N ALA A 125 9.42 15.31 4.90
CA ALA A 125 9.58 14.06 4.14
C ALA A 125 10.06 12.92 5.05
N GLN A 126 10.86 13.24 6.07
CA GLN A 126 11.35 12.29 7.07
C GLN A 126 10.17 11.63 7.81
N ASP A 127 9.26 12.42 8.35
CA ASP A 127 8.10 11.94 9.12
C ASP A 127 7.18 11.10 8.21
N TYR A 128 6.91 11.61 7.00
CA TYR A 128 6.07 10.94 6.00
C TYR A 128 6.58 9.55 5.62
N PHE A 129 7.88 9.41 5.33
CA PHE A 129 8.45 8.11 4.96
C PHE A 129 8.69 7.20 6.17
N SER A 130 9.03 7.74 7.34
CA SER A 130 9.22 6.94 8.55
C SER A 130 7.93 6.24 8.98
N LEU A 131 6.80 6.97 8.95
CA LEU A 131 5.48 6.39 9.17
C LEU A 131 5.19 5.27 8.16
N GLN A 132 5.38 5.52 6.87
CA GLN A 132 5.07 4.54 5.83
C GLN A 132 5.92 3.27 5.93
N LEU A 133 7.20 3.41 6.28
CA LEU A 133 8.09 2.27 6.51
C LEU A 133 7.57 1.41 7.67
N ARG A 134 7.16 2.03 8.78
CA ARG A 134 6.60 1.31 9.93
C ARG A 134 5.27 0.61 9.59
N LEU A 135 4.36 1.27 8.88
CA LEU A 135 3.12 0.64 8.42
C LEU A 135 3.40 -0.53 7.44
N LEU A 136 4.42 -0.39 6.60
CA LEU A 136 4.85 -1.48 5.72
C LEU A 136 5.46 -2.63 6.51
N ASP A 137 6.24 -2.36 7.56
CA ASP A 137 6.80 -3.39 8.44
C ASP A 137 5.66 -4.18 9.12
N GLU A 138 4.62 -3.50 9.62
CA GLU A 138 3.43 -4.15 10.18
C GLU A 138 2.72 -5.03 9.16
N LEU A 139 2.60 -4.58 7.90
CA LEU A 139 2.04 -5.41 6.82
C LEU A 139 2.92 -6.62 6.50
N ASN A 140 4.23 -6.43 6.40
CA ASN A 140 5.18 -7.48 6.04
C ASN A 140 5.44 -8.47 7.16
N GLY A 141 5.18 -8.12 8.42
CA GLY A 141 5.19 -9.02 9.57
C GLY A 141 3.88 -9.77 9.80
N SER A 142 2.89 -9.62 8.92
CA SER A 142 1.52 -10.14 9.11
C SER A 142 1.22 -11.43 8.36
N ALA A 143 0.05 -12.02 8.61
CA ALA A 143 -0.44 -13.16 7.83
C ALA A 143 -0.67 -12.84 6.35
N VAL A 144 -0.76 -11.55 5.98
CA VAL A 144 -0.92 -11.12 4.58
C VAL A 144 0.35 -11.37 3.78
N GLN A 145 1.52 -11.01 4.31
CA GLN A 145 2.78 -11.29 3.62
C GLN A 145 3.05 -12.79 3.58
N ALA A 146 2.80 -13.50 4.68
CA ALA A 146 2.96 -14.95 4.72
C ALA A 146 2.07 -15.67 3.69
N LEU A 147 0.84 -15.18 3.48
CA LEU A 147 -0.05 -15.69 2.43
C LEU A 147 0.56 -15.50 1.03
N PHE A 148 1.05 -14.31 0.71
CA PHE A 148 1.60 -14.00 -0.62
C PHE A 148 2.89 -14.77 -0.89
N ALA A 149 3.84 -14.76 0.05
CA ALA A 149 5.06 -15.56 -0.04
C ALA A 149 4.76 -17.07 -0.12
N GLY A 150 3.72 -17.54 0.57
CA GLY A 150 3.24 -18.92 0.46
C GLY A 150 2.56 -19.24 -0.87
N ARG A 151 2.19 -18.25 -1.68
CA ARG A 151 1.45 -18.40 -2.95
C ARG A 151 2.26 -18.06 -4.20
N LEU A 152 3.59 -17.91 -4.10
CA LEU A 152 4.46 -17.70 -5.27
C LEU A 152 4.15 -18.68 -6.42
N GLY A 153 3.96 -18.12 -7.62
CA GLY A 153 3.59 -18.84 -8.84
C GLY A 153 2.15 -19.39 -8.86
N ARG A 154 1.33 -19.11 -7.85
CA ARG A 154 -0.03 -19.64 -7.69
C ARG A 154 -1.03 -18.51 -7.48
N ASP A 155 -2.29 -18.84 -7.67
CA ASP A 155 -3.38 -17.92 -7.41
C ASP A 155 -3.59 -17.65 -5.92
N VAL A 156 -3.93 -16.39 -5.62
CA VAL A 156 -4.55 -15.95 -4.38
C VAL A 156 -5.93 -15.37 -4.67
N THR A 157 -6.89 -15.65 -3.79
CA THR A 157 -8.27 -15.17 -3.91
C THR A 157 -8.57 -14.01 -2.97
N GLU A 158 -9.57 -13.20 -3.32
CA GLU A 158 -10.13 -12.17 -2.44
C GLU A 158 -10.42 -12.71 -1.03
N SER A 159 -11.03 -13.90 -0.95
CA SER A 159 -11.40 -14.49 0.33
C SER A 159 -10.19 -14.79 1.22
N GLU A 160 -9.08 -15.24 0.62
CA GLU A 160 -7.84 -15.50 1.34
C GLU A 160 -7.20 -14.20 1.82
N VAL A 161 -7.14 -13.18 0.95
CA VAL A 161 -6.61 -11.87 1.32
C VAL A 161 -7.41 -11.26 2.46
N LYS A 162 -8.75 -11.24 2.34
CA LYS A 162 -9.63 -10.72 3.40
C LYS A 162 -9.41 -11.41 4.74
N ARG A 163 -9.37 -12.75 4.75
CA ARG A 163 -9.11 -13.53 5.98
C ARG A 163 -7.73 -13.22 6.57
N ALA A 164 -6.70 -13.07 5.75
CA ALA A 164 -5.36 -12.75 6.22
C ALA A 164 -5.29 -11.36 6.88
N PHE A 165 -6.00 -10.37 6.31
CA PHE A 165 -6.16 -9.05 6.94
C PHE A 165 -6.94 -9.14 8.24
N ASP A 166 -8.08 -9.84 8.26
CA ASP A 166 -8.89 -9.97 9.47
C ASP A 166 -8.11 -10.64 10.61
N ALA A 167 -7.31 -11.66 10.30
CA ALA A 167 -6.47 -12.37 11.27
C ALA A 167 -5.36 -11.48 11.87
N SER A 168 -4.83 -10.52 11.13
CA SER A 168 -3.68 -9.72 11.55
C SER A 168 -4.05 -8.34 12.10
N PHE A 169 -5.14 -7.76 11.59
CA PHE A 169 -5.51 -6.36 11.82
C PHE A 169 -6.92 -6.22 12.42
N GLY A 170 -7.58 -7.33 12.74
CA GLY A 170 -8.88 -7.36 13.40
C GLY A 170 -10.05 -7.61 12.43
N ALA A 171 -11.13 -8.16 12.98
CA ALA A 171 -12.31 -8.53 12.20
C ALA A 171 -12.85 -7.35 11.37
N GLY A 172 -13.04 -7.57 10.07
CA GLY A 172 -13.54 -6.57 9.14
C GLY A 172 -12.46 -5.75 8.44
N ALA A 173 -11.19 -5.86 8.84
CA ALA A 173 -10.06 -5.22 8.17
C ALA A 173 -9.99 -5.55 6.67
N GLY A 174 -10.28 -6.80 6.30
CA GLY A 174 -10.31 -7.25 4.90
C GLY A 174 -11.30 -6.47 4.02
N ASN A 175 -12.35 -5.89 4.61
CA ASN A 175 -13.34 -5.08 3.88
C ASN A 175 -12.84 -3.68 3.49
N ARG A 176 -11.62 -3.29 3.90
CA ARG A 176 -10.98 -2.00 3.56
C ARG A 176 -9.85 -2.14 2.55
N VAL A 177 -9.66 -3.33 1.98
CA VAL A 177 -8.54 -3.66 1.10
C VAL A 177 -9.03 -3.95 -0.32
N ARG A 178 -8.20 -3.63 -1.31
CA ARG A 178 -8.39 -4.07 -2.69
C ARG A 178 -7.10 -4.69 -3.22
N MET A 179 -7.22 -5.86 -3.85
CA MET A 179 -6.15 -6.41 -4.65
C MET A 179 -6.13 -5.79 -6.04
N ARG A 180 -4.94 -5.48 -6.54
CA ARG A 180 -4.70 -4.95 -7.88
C ARG A 180 -4.12 -6.04 -8.75
N CYS A 181 -4.76 -6.29 -9.88
CA CYS A 181 -4.27 -7.23 -10.88
C CYS A 181 -4.15 -6.55 -12.24
N GLN A 182 -3.24 -7.04 -13.06
CA GLN A 182 -3.11 -6.67 -14.47
C GLN A 182 -3.07 -7.93 -15.33
N THR A 183 -3.52 -7.82 -16.57
CA THR A 183 -3.59 -8.96 -17.47
C THR A 183 -2.29 -9.09 -18.26
N ALA A 184 -1.66 -10.27 -18.20
CA ALA A 184 -0.52 -10.68 -19.01
C ALA A 184 -0.94 -11.86 -19.90
N GLY A 185 -1.37 -11.57 -21.14
CA GLY A 185 -1.98 -12.57 -22.00
C GLY A 185 -3.28 -13.12 -21.40
N ALA A 186 -3.32 -14.41 -21.07
CA ALA A 186 -4.45 -15.05 -20.41
C ALA A 186 -4.35 -15.04 -18.87
N ARG A 187 -3.21 -14.61 -18.31
CA ARG A 187 -2.95 -14.59 -16.86
C ARG A 187 -3.43 -13.29 -16.23
N SER A 188 -3.98 -13.37 -15.03
CA SER A 188 -4.27 -12.23 -14.15
C SER A 188 -3.18 -12.18 -13.09
N ILE A 189 -2.28 -11.21 -13.17
CA ILE A 189 -1.10 -11.10 -12.32
C ILE A 189 -1.35 -10.06 -11.22
N VAL A 190 -1.10 -10.43 -9.96
CA VAL A 190 -1.20 -9.50 -8.84
C VAL A 190 -0.02 -8.53 -8.85
N THR A 191 -0.33 -7.24 -8.87
CA THR A 191 0.68 -6.15 -8.90
C THR A 191 0.76 -5.40 -7.58
N GLY A 192 -0.15 -5.66 -6.64
CA GLY A 192 -0.12 -5.07 -5.31
C GLY A 192 -1.50 -4.96 -4.65
N LEU A 193 -1.56 -4.17 -3.57
CA LEU A 193 -2.75 -3.92 -2.77
C LEU A 193 -2.94 -2.41 -2.57
N THR A 194 -4.20 -2.01 -2.36
CA THR A 194 -4.52 -0.70 -1.76
C THR A 194 -5.34 -0.91 -0.50
N ILE A 195 -4.94 -0.26 0.58
CA ILE A 195 -5.51 -0.39 1.91
C ILE A 195 -6.08 0.97 2.31
N GLY A 196 -7.36 1.02 2.63
CA GLY A 196 -8.02 2.22 3.14
C GLY A 196 -7.63 2.49 4.59
N LEU A 197 -7.27 3.74 4.88
CA LEU A 197 -6.87 4.22 6.20
C LEU A 197 -7.65 5.49 6.58
N SER A 198 -8.01 5.60 7.85
CA SER A 198 -8.59 6.79 8.47
C SER A 198 -8.21 6.89 9.94
N GLY A 199 -8.45 8.04 10.56
CA GLY A 199 -8.04 8.33 11.94
C GLY A 199 -6.87 9.31 11.97
N ASP A 200 -6.22 9.41 13.13
CA ASP A 200 -5.01 10.20 13.29
C ASP A 200 -3.84 9.46 12.66
N ILE A 201 -3.32 9.99 11.55
CA ILE A 201 -2.15 9.44 10.87
C ILE A 201 -0.93 10.22 11.36
N SER A 202 -0.40 9.80 12.49
CA SER A 202 0.76 10.35 13.16
C SER A 202 1.88 9.30 13.29
N GLU A 203 3.04 9.70 13.80
CA GLU A 203 4.24 8.85 13.89
C GLU A 203 4.08 7.61 14.79
N ASP A 204 3.05 7.55 15.63
CA ASP A 204 2.77 6.40 16.51
C ASP A 204 1.54 5.60 16.04
N ALA A 205 0.91 5.98 14.93
CA ALA A 205 -0.30 5.34 14.44
C ALA A 205 -0.01 3.93 13.92
N GLY A 206 -0.65 2.91 14.53
CA GLY A 206 -0.59 1.51 14.07
C GLY A 206 -1.50 1.24 12.87
N LEU A 207 -1.16 0.24 12.06
CA LEU A 207 -1.89 -0.10 10.83
C LEU A 207 -3.31 -0.62 11.14
N ALA A 208 -3.47 -1.49 12.14
CA ALA A 208 -4.76 -2.06 12.52
C ALA A 208 -5.84 -1.01 12.85
N PRO A 209 -5.64 -0.07 13.81
CA PRO A 209 -6.65 0.93 14.12
C PRO A 209 -6.96 1.84 12.93
N LEU A 210 -5.97 2.15 12.08
CA LEU A 210 -6.17 2.97 10.89
C LEU A 210 -7.05 2.28 9.84
N ILE A 211 -6.84 0.97 9.63
CA ILE A 211 -7.65 0.15 8.71
C ILE A 211 -9.09 0.09 9.21
N LEU A 212 -9.30 -0.21 10.50
CA LEU A 212 -10.65 -0.41 11.06
C LEU A 212 -11.47 0.89 11.07
N ALA A 213 -10.82 2.04 11.19
CA ALA A 213 -11.46 3.35 11.09
C ALA A 213 -11.87 3.75 9.65
N ALA A 214 -11.33 3.08 8.63
CA ALA A 214 -11.60 3.40 7.23
C ALA A 214 -12.93 2.80 6.73
N GLY A 215 -13.39 3.33 5.59
CA GLY A 215 -14.59 2.84 4.93
C GLY A 215 -14.42 1.51 4.21
N ASN A 216 -15.52 0.80 4.07
CA ASN A 216 -15.60 -0.38 3.21
C ASN A 216 -15.24 -0.01 1.76
N THR A 217 -14.69 -0.97 1.02
CA THR A 217 -14.36 -0.82 -0.39
C THR A 217 -14.63 -2.09 -1.18
N ASP A 218 -14.93 -1.95 -2.47
CA ASP A 218 -15.12 -3.10 -3.35
C ASP A 218 -13.78 -3.72 -3.73
N PHE A 219 -13.69 -5.04 -3.63
CA PHE A 219 -12.53 -5.79 -4.09
C PHE A 219 -12.57 -5.91 -5.63
N LYS A 220 -11.62 -5.28 -6.33
CA LYS A 220 -11.67 -5.15 -7.80
C LYS A 220 -11.00 -6.32 -8.56
N CYS A 221 -10.17 -7.12 -7.90
CA CYS A 221 -9.58 -8.33 -8.46
C CYS A 221 -9.93 -9.53 -7.57
N ALA A 222 -10.85 -10.39 -7.99
CA ALA A 222 -11.31 -11.52 -7.17
C ALA A 222 -10.26 -12.64 -7.02
N LYS A 223 -9.36 -12.76 -8.00
CA LYS A 223 -8.34 -13.81 -8.08
C LYS A 223 -7.19 -13.38 -9.00
N GLY A 224 -5.95 -13.65 -8.60
CA GLY A 224 -4.77 -13.44 -9.45
C GLY A 224 -3.55 -14.21 -8.96
N ILE A 225 -2.60 -14.40 -9.86
CA ILE A 225 -1.33 -15.09 -9.63
C ILE A 225 -0.39 -14.17 -8.85
N VAL A 226 0.15 -14.68 -7.74
CA VAL A 226 1.25 -14.05 -7.03
C VAL A 226 2.54 -14.42 -7.74
N ASP A 227 3.00 -13.54 -8.61
CA ASP A 227 4.16 -13.82 -9.46
C ASP A 227 5.46 -13.94 -8.65
N ALA A 228 6.45 -14.66 -9.17
CA ALA A 228 7.75 -14.83 -8.52
C ALA A 228 8.87 -14.16 -9.32
N ALA A 229 9.84 -13.55 -8.63
CA ALA A 229 10.94 -12.89 -9.30
C ALA A 229 11.71 -13.85 -10.21
N GLY A 230 12.05 -13.38 -11.43
CA GLY A 230 12.82 -14.15 -12.40
C GLY A 230 12.00 -15.15 -13.24
N ILE A 231 10.67 -15.13 -13.16
CA ILE A 231 9.79 -15.88 -14.06
C ILE A 231 9.32 -14.94 -15.19
N PRO A 232 9.56 -15.26 -16.47
CA PRO A 232 8.96 -14.54 -17.60
C PRO A 232 7.47 -14.89 -17.84
#